data_AF-A0A635X7P0-F1
#
_entry.id   AF-A0A635X7P0-F1
#
_cell.length_a   1.000
_cell.length_b   1.000
_cell.length_c   1.000
_cell.angle_alpha   90.00
_cell.angle_beta   90.00
_cell.angle_gamma   90.00
#
_symmetry.space_group_name_H-M   'P 1'
#
loop_
_entity.id
_entity.type
_entity.pdbx_description
1 polymer ?
#
loop_
_entity_poly.entity_id
_entity_poly.type
_entity_poly.pdbx_seq_one_letter_code
_entity_poly.pdbx_strand_id
1 'polypeptide(L)'
;MLLSLLNSARLRPELLILVLMVMIISMFVIPLPTYLVDFLIALNIVLAILVFMGSFYIDRILSFSTFPAVLLITTLFRLALSISTSRLILIEADAGEIIATFGQFVIGDSLAVGFVVFSIVTVVQFIVITKGSERVAEVAARFSLDGMPGKQMSIDADLKAGIIDADAARERRSVLERESQLYGSFDGAMKFIKGDAIAGIIIIFVNFIGGISVGMTRHGMDLSSALSTYTMLTIGDGLVAQIPALLIAISAGFIVTRVNGDSDNMGRNIMTQLLNNPFVLVVTAILTISMGTLPGFPL
;
A
#
# COMPACT_ATOMS: atom_id res chain seq x y z
N MET A 1 16.27 -8.26 -28.33
CA MET A 1 16.61 -6.96 -27.70
C MET A 1 15.95 -6.80 -26.32
N LEU A 2 14.63 -6.98 -26.18
CA LEU A 2 13.96 -6.94 -24.86
C LEU A 2 14.46 -8.06 -23.91
N LEU A 3 14.62 -9.28 -24.40
CA LEU A 3 15.14 -10.42 -23.64
C LEU A 3 16.62 -10.27 -23.23
N SER A 4 17.46 -9.60 -24.03
CA SER A 4 18.86 -9.33 -23.68
C SER A 4 18.98 -8.18 -22.67
N LEU A 5 18.07 -7.20 -22.73
CA LEU A 5 17.92 -6.15 -21.72
C LEU A 5 17.42 -6.73 -20.39
N LEU A 6 16.43 -7.63 -20.42
CA LEU A 6 15.94 -8.37 -19.26
C LEU A 6 17.03 -9.26 -18.62
N ASN A 7 17.83 -9.95 -19.43
CA ASN A 7 18.97 -10.73 -18.93
C ASN A 7 20.09 -9.85 -18.35
N SER A 8 20.34 -8.67 -18.93
CA SER A 8 21.32 -7.71 -18.40
C SER A 8 20.83 -7.05 -17.10
N ALA A 9 19.53 -6.77 -16.99
CA ALA A 9 18.89 -6.30 -15.75
C ALA A 9 18.92 -7.37 -14.64
N ARG A 10 18.83 -8.65 -15.01
CA ARG A 10 19.03 -9.78 -14.09
C ARG A 10 20.46 -9.88 -13.56
N LEU A 11 21.45 -9.46 -14.35
CA LEU A 11 22.88 -9.53 -14.00
C LEU A 11 23.31 -8.40 -13.05
N ARG A 12 22.57 -7.29 -12.96
CA ARG A 12 22.83 -6.16 -12.04
C ARG A 12 21.52 -5.52 -11.51
N PRO A 13 20.82 -6.17 -10.57
CA PRO A 13 19.55 -5.67 -10.04
C PRO A 13 19.65 -4.29 -9.36
N GLU A 14 20.84 -3.94 -8.86
CA GLU A 14 21.15 -2.62 -8.29
C GLU A 14 20.92 -1.47 -9.29
N LEU A 15 21.23 -1.70 -10.58
CA LEU A 15 21.02 -0.69 -11.63
C LEU A 15 19.53 -0.42 -11.85
N LEU A 16 18.66 -1.41 -11.66
CA LEU A 16 17.21 -1.25 -11.82
C LEU A 16 16.66 -0.31 -10.75
N ILE A 17 17.07 -0.51 -9.50
CA ILE A 17 16.70 0.37 -8.38
C ILE A 17 17.23 1.79 -8.61
N LEU A 18 18.49 1.93 -9.05
CA LEU A 18 19.09 3.23 -9.31
C LEU A 18 18.38 3.98 -10.45
N VAL A 19 18.06 3.29 -11.55
CA VAL A 19 17.29 3.86 -12.67
C VAL A 19 15.89 4.27 -12.21
N LEU A 20 15.22 3.46 -11.39
CA LEU A 20 13.92 3.81 -10.81
C LEU A 20 14.01 5.07 -9.94
N MET A 21 15.04 5.20 -9.10
CA MET A 21 15.24 6.39 -8.26
C MET A 21 15.53 7.64 -9.11
N VAL A 22 16.38 7.52 -10.12
CA VAL A 22 16.66 8.63 -11.06
C VAL A 22 15.40 9.02 -11.83
N MET A 23 14.58 8.05 -12.25
CA MET A 23 13.28 8.30 -12.87
C MET A 23 12.38 9.10 -11.92
N ILE A 24 12.18 8.66 -10.67
CA ILE A 24 11.37 9.35 -9.67
C ILE A 24 11.81 10.81 -9.47
N ILE A 25 13.11 11.04 -9.35
CA ILE A 25 13.66 12.41 -9.23
C ILE A 25 13.38 13.22 -10.50
N SER A 26 13.56 12.61 -11.66
CA SER A 26 13.33 13.26 -12.96
C SER A 26 11.87 13.66 -13.15
N MET A 27 10.91 12.86 -12.67
CA MET A 27 9.47 13.15 -12.74
C MET A 27 9.09 14.45 -12.01
N PHE A 28 9.81 14.83 -10.95
CA PHE A 28 9.54 16.11 -10.27
C PHE A 28 9.90 17.33 -11.13
N VAL A 29 10.86 17.19 -12.04
CA VAL A 29 11.36 18.31 -12.83
C VAL A 29 10.74 18.30 -14.23
N ILE A 30 10.78 17.15 -14.90
CA ILE A 30 10.47 17.00 -16.32
C ILE A 30 8.98 16.68 -16.50
N PRO A 31 8.24 17.46 -17.32
CA PRO A 31 6.86 17.13 -17.65
C PRO A 31 6.82 15.82 -18.46
N LEU A 32 5.92 14.91 -18.06
CA LEU A 32 5.75 13.63 -18.71
C LEU A 32 4.57 13.71 -19.68
N PRO A 33 4.67 13.06 -20.85
CA PRO A 33 3.52 12.93 -21.74
C PRO A 33 2.48 11.97 -21.11
N THR A 34 1.21 12.18 -21.43
CA THR A 34 0.07 11.44 -20.85
C THR A 34 0.20 9.92 -21.00
N TYR A 35 0.62 9.41 -22.16
CA TYR A 35 0.83 7.98 -22.38
C TYR A 35 1.85 7.35 -21.42
N LEU A 36 2.89 8.11 -21.03
CA LEU A 36 3.92 7.61 -20.12
C LEU A 36 3.39 7.62 -18.68
N VAL A 37 2.58 8.61 -18.33
CA VAL A 37 1.89 8.66 -17.04
C VAL A 37 0.95 7.48 -16.88
N ASP A 38 0.12 7.18 -17.87
CA ASP A 38 -0.76 6.01 -17.85
C ASP A 38 0.03 4.71 -17.68
N PHE A 39 1.13 4.54 -18.43
CA PHE A 39 2.01 3.38 -18.26
C PHE A 39 2.58 3.26 -16.84
N LEU A 40 3.07 4.37 -16.28
CA LEU A 40 3.67 4.37 -14.95
C LEU A 40 2.64 4.17 -13.83
N ILE A 41 1.41 4.68 -14.01
CA ILE A 41 0.27 4.39 -13.13
C ILE A 41 -0.06 2.90 -13.15
N ALA A 42 -0.20 2.30 -14.34
CA ALA A 42 -0.46 0.88 -14.48
C ALA A 42 0.66 0.05 -13.83
N LEU A 43 1.92 0.45 -14.03
CA LEU A 43 3.08 -0.17 -13.37
C LEU A 43 2.99 -0.05 -11.84
N ASN A 44 2.57 1.09 -11.30
CA ASN A 44 2.41 1.29 -9.87
C ASN A 44 1.36 0.33 -9.27
N ILE A 45 0.22 0.17 -9.95
CA ILE A 45 -0.84 -0.78 -9.55
C ILE A 45 -0.31 -2.21 -9.59
N VAL A 46 0.39 -2.60 -10.66
CA VAL A 46 0.99 -3.95 -10.78
C VAL A 46 2.01 -4.21 -9.68
N LEU A 47 2.87 -3.24 -9.36
CA LEU A 47 3.83 -3.35 -8.26
C LEU A 47 3.13 -3.51 -6.91
N ALA A 48 2.06 -2.75 -6.65
CA ALA A 48 1.29 -2.88 -5.42
C ALA A 48 0.60 -4.24 -5.29
N ILE A 49 0.04 -4.77 -6.39
CA ILE A 49 -0.52 -6.12 -6.43
C ILE A 49 0.58 -7.17 -6.19
N LEU A 50 1.76 -7.01 -6.78
CA LEU A 50 2.88 -7.92 -6.59
C LEU A 50 3.35 -7.94 -5.13
N VAL A 51 3.44 -6.77 -4.49
CA VAL A 51 3.78 -6.64 -3.07
C VAL A 51 2.70 -7.30 -2.19
N PHE A 52 1.42 -7.07 -2.52
CA PHE A 52 0.29 -7.67 -1.83
C PHE A 52 0.27 -9.18 -1.93
N MET A 53 0.39 -9.74 -3.13
CA MET A 53 0.48 -11.17 -3.34
C MET A 53 1.71 -11.75 -2.63
N GLY A 54 2.86 -11.09 -2.72
CA GLY A 54 4.08 -11.47 -2.00
C GLY A 54 3.87 -11.58 -0.49
N SER A 55 3.10 -10.67 0.10
CA SER A 55 2.80 -10.67 1.55
C SER A 55 2.12 -11.95 2.05
N PHE A 56 1.30 -12.61 1.22
CA PHE A 56 0.61 -13.86 1.58
C PHE A 56 1.53 -15.07 1.58
N TYR A 57 2.48 -15.13 0.64
CA TYR A 57 3.33 -16.29 0.38
C TYR A 57 4.66 -16.31 1.16
N ILE A 58 4.93 -15.30 1.97
CA ILE A 58 6.12 -15.28 2.84
C ILE A 58 5.89 -16.24 4.00
N ASP A 59 6.83 -17.14 4.29
CA ASP A 59 6.71 -18.06 5.43
C ASP A 59 7.21 -17.44 6.75
N ARG A 60 8.29 -16.65 6.70
CA ARG A 60 8.88 -15.99 7.88
C ARG A 60 9.11 -14.51 7.63
N ILE A 61 8.87 -13.66 8.63
CA ILE A 61 9.02 -12.19 8.53
C ILE A 61 10.41 -11.76 8.04
N LEU A 62 11.47 -12.44 8.50
CA LEU A 62 12.86 -12.18 8.09
C LEU A 62 13.15 -12.52 6.62
N SER A 63 12.32 -13.34 5.97
CA SER A 63 12.47 -13.69 4.55
C SER A 63 12.18 -12.50 3.64
N PHE A 64 11.51 -11.47 4.18
CA PHE A 64 11.27 -10.22 3.46
C PHE A 64 11.88 -9.02 4.17
N SER A 65 13.15 -9.14 4.57
CA SER A 65 13.90 -8.04 5.19
C SER A 65 14.00 -6.78 4.32
N THR A 66 13.82 -6.91 3.00
CA THR A 66 13.80 -5.78 2.06
C THR A 66 12.45 -5.04 2.00
N PHE A 67 11.40 -5.56 2.66
CA PHE A 67 10.05 -5.00 2.58
C PHE A 67 9.97 -3.51 2.96
N PRO A 68 10.59 -3.02 4.05
CA PRO A 68 10.57 -1.59 4.38
C PRO A 68 11.17 -0.70 3.28
N ALA A 69 12.21 -1.17 2.59
CA ALA A 69 12.81 -0.44 1.47
C ALA A 69 11.86 -0.42 0.26
N VAL A 70 11.19 -1.54 -0.03
CA VAL A 70 10.16 -1.61 -1.08
C VAL A 70 9.00 -0.66 -0.78
N LEU A 71 8.54 -0.59 0.48
CA LEU A 71 7.52 0.36 0.93
C LEU A 71 7.94 1.82 0.66
N LEU A 72 9.17 2.17 1.01
CA LEU A 72 9.69 3.53 0.80
C LEU A 72 9.74 3.89 -0.68
N ILE A 73 10.31 3.01 -1.51
CA ILE A 73 10.46 3.23 -2.96
C ILE A 73 9.10 3.33 -3.64
N THR A 74 8.16 2.43 -3.33
CA THR A 74 6.82 2.42 -3.93
C THR A 74 6.01 3.66 -3.52
N THR A 75 6.20 4.14 -2.29
CA THR A 75 5.57 5.37 -1.80
C THR A 75 6.16 6.60 -2.49
N LEU A 76 7.49 6.68 -2.63
CA LEU A 76 8.14 7.76 -3.39
C LEU A 76 7.70 7.78 -4.86
N PHE A 77 7.58 6.60 -5.48
CA PHE A 77 7.09 6.47 -6.84
C PHE A 77 5.65 6.97 -6.98
N ARG A 78 4.77 6.62 -6.04
CA ARG A 78 3.39 7.12 -5.99
C ARG A 78 3.35 8.64 -5.83
N LEU A 79 4.13 9.20 -4.90
CA LEU A 79 4.16 10.64 -4.67
C LEU A 79 4.63 11.41 -5.92
N ALA A 80 5.65 10.91 -6.61
CA ALA A 80 6.13 11.48 -7.86
C ALA A 80 5.08 11.40 -8.98
N LEU A 81 4.34 10.29 -9.06
CA LEU A 81 3.20 10.15 -9.97
C LEU A 81 2.11 11.18 -9.67
N SER A 82 1.67 11.28 -8.41
CA SER A 82 0.64 12.25 -8.01
C SER A 82 1.04 13.70 -8.30
N ILE A 83 2.32 14.06 -8.13
CA ILE A 83 2.81 15.40 -8.48
C ILE A 83 2.84 15.61 -10.00
N SER A 84 3.19 14.57 -10.78
CA SER A 84 3.21 14.62 -12.24
C SER A 84 1.79 14.73 -12.82
N THR A 85 0.84 13.94 -12.32
CA THR A 85 -0.57 13.97 -12.73
C THR A 85 -1.23 15.28 -12.34
N SER A 86 -0.98 15.79 -11.12
CA SER A 86 -1.47 17.11 -10.69
C SER A 86 -1.04 18.23 -11.64
N ARG A 87 0.21 18.19 -12.11
CA ARG A 87 0.70 19.17 -13.09
C ARG A 87 -0.09 19.10 -14.39
N LEU A 88 -0.31 17.90 -14.92
CA LEU A 88 -1.08 17.69 -16.16
C LEU A 88 -2.53 18.16 -15.99
N ILE A 89 -3.18 17.78 -14.89
CA ILE A 89 -4.54 18.23 -14.54
C ILE A 89 -4.62 19.76 -14.57
N LEU A 90 -3.72 20.44 -13.86
CA LEU A 90 -3.76 21.89 -13.71
C LEU A 90 -3.37 22.64 -15.01
N ILE A 91 -2.45 22.13 -15.82
CA ILE A 91 -1.96 22.84 -17.01
C ILE A 91 -2.81 22.51 -18.24
N GLU A 92 -3.08 21.23 -18.47
CA GLU A 92 -3.65 20.72 -19.72
C GLU A 92 -5.13 20.34 -19.59
N ALA A 93 -5.68 20.28 -18.36
CA ALA A 93 -7.01 19.72 -18.09
C ALA A 93 -7.18 18.29 -18.63
N ASP A 94 -6.06 17.57 -18.69
CA ASP A 94 -5.94 16.16 -19.08
C ASP A 94 -4.97 15.50 -18.10
N ALA A 95 -5.25 14.26 -17.70
CA ALA A 95 -4.45 13.51 -16.74
C ALA A 95 -4.05 12.12 -17.25
N GLY A 96 -4.35 11.80 -18.51
CA GLY A 96 -4.24 10.45 -19.04
C GLY A 96 -5.55 9.66 -18.98
N GLU A 97 -5.61 8.60 -19.78
CA GLU A 97 -6.82 7.80 -20.00
C GLU A 97 -7.20 7.01 -18.76
N ILE A 98 -6.22 6.54 -17.97
CA ILE A 98 -6.51 5.77 -16.76
C ILE A 98 -7.25 6.66 -15.75
N ILE A 99 -6.73 7.86 -15.49
CA ILE A 99 -7.35 8.79 -14.54
C ILE A 99 -8.75 9.20 -15.00
N ALA A 100 -8.93 9.54 -16.27
CA ALA A 100 -10.23 9.89 -16.82
C ALA A 100 -11.24 8.75 -16.68
N THR A 101 -10.81 7.51 -16.95
CA THR A 101 -11.65 6.31 -16.84
C THR A 101 -12.08 6.06 -15.39
N PHE A 102 -11.16 6.16 -14.43
CA PHE A 102 -11.48 6.00 -13.01
C PHE A 102 -12.40 7.11 -12.49
N GLY A 103 -12.19 8.35 -12.93
CA GLY A 103 -13.06 9.48 -12.59
C GLY A 103 -14.48 9.27 -13.11
N GLN A 104 -14.62 8.86 -14.38
CA GLN A 104 -15.91 8.58 -14.99
C GLN A 104 -16.62 7.37 -14.34
N PHE A 105 -15.87 6.33 -13.96
CA PHE A 105 -16.42 5.16 -13.28
C PHE A 105 -17.11 5.51 -11.95
N VAL A 106 -16.57 6.46 -11.19
CA VAL A 106 -17.14 6.84 -9.87
C VAL A 106 -18.20 7.93 -9.97
N ILE A 107 -18.04 8.89 -10.88
CA ILE A 107 -19.04 9.95 -11.06
C ILE A 107 -20.28 9.42 -11.76
N GLY A 108 -20.11 8.51 -12.73
CA GLY A 108 -21.20 8.10 -13.61
C GLY A 108 -21.87 9.31 -14.25
N ASP A 109 -23.20 9.39 -14.12
CA ASP A 109 -24.00 10.52 -14.63
C ASP A 109 -24.25 11.62 -13.58
N SER A 110 -23.79 11.46 -12.33
CA SER A 110 -24.09 12.40 -11.24
C SER A 110 -22.84 12.84 -10.48
N LEU A 111 -22.42 14.09 -10.74
CA LEU A 111 -21.31 14.74 -10.04
C LEU A 111 -21.48 14.72 -8.52
N ALA A 112 -22.72 14.93 -8.03
CA ALA A 112 -23.02 14.90 -6.60
C ALA A 112 -22.77 13.52 -5.99
N VAL A 113 -23.22 12.45 -6.65
CA VAL A 113 -22.98 11.07 -6.18
C VAL A 113 -21.49 10.76 -6.21
N GLY A 114 -20.80 11.12 -7.29
CA GLY A 114 -19.36 10.94 -7.40
C GLY A 114 -18.58 11.60 -6.26
N PHE A 115 -18.94 12.84 -5.92
CA PHE A 115 -18.32 13.56 -4.80
C PHE A 115 -18.55 12.88 -3.45
N VAL A 116 -19.77 12.38 -3.21
CA VAL A 116 -20.11 11.64 -1.97
C VAL A 116 -19.31 10.35 -1.88
N VAL A 117 -19.30 9.54 -2.94
CA VAL A 117 -18.56 8.27 -3.00
C VAL A 117 -17.07 8.53 -2.79
N PHE A 118 -16.50 9.49 -3.51
CA PHE A 118 -15.10 9.87 -3.37
C PHE A 118 -14.74 10.33 -1.94
N SER A 119 -15.61 11.14 -1.33
CA SER A 119 -15.43 11.59 0.05
C SER A 119 -15.41 10.42 1.03
N ILE A 120 -16.33 9.46 0.87
CA ILE A 120 -16.38 8.24 1.69
C ILE A 120 -15.10 7.43 1.53
N VAL A 121 -14.69 7.14 0.29
CA VAL A 121 -13.49 6.33 0.01
C VAL A 121 -12.24 7.03 0.58
N THR A 122 -12.11 8.35 0.39
CA THR A 122 -10.97 9.13 0.91
C THR A 122 -10.92 9.10 2.44
N VAL A 123 -12.06 9.27 3.11
CA VAL A 123 -12.15 9.21 4.58
C VAL A 123 -11.81 7.81 5.09
N VAL A 124 -12.36 6.76 4.48
CA VAL A 124 -12.09 5.36 4.86
C VAL A 124 -10.60 5.04 4.64
N GLN A 125 -10.03 5.45 3.51
CA GLN A 125 -8.61 5.25 3.22
C GLN A 125 -7.71 5.90 4.27
N PHE A 126 -8.00 7.12 4.70
CA PHE A 126 -7.15 7.83 5.65
C PHE A 126 -7.38 7.36 7.09
N ILE A 127 -8.62 7.40 7.57
CA ILE A 127 -8.96 7.16 8.98
C ILE A 127 -8.90 5.67 9.33
N VAL A 128 -9.36 4.78 8.45
CA VAL A 128 -9.44 3.35 8.76
C VAL A 128 -8.17 2.66 8.31
N ILE A 129 -7.80 2.78 7.03
CA ILE A 129 -6.72 1.98 6.46
C ILE A 129 -5.35 2.53 6.84
N THR A 130 -5.06 3.80 6.55
CA THR A 130 -3.73 4.38 6.77
C THR A 130 -3.44 4.46 8.28
N LYS A 131 -4.33 5.10 9.04
CA LYS A 131 -4.19 5.24 10.50
C LYS A 131 -4.26 3.91 11.24
N GLY A 132 -5.13 2.99 10.81
CA GLY A 132 -5.20 1.65 11.38
C GLY A 132 -3.90 0.89 11.17
N SER A 133 -3.40 0.84 9.93
CA SER A 133 -2.15 0.15 9.58
C SER A 133 -0.94 0.77 10.27
N GLU A 134 -0.87 2.10 10.37
CA GLU A 134 0.15 2.81 11.15
C GLU A 134 0.17 2.32 12.59
N ARG A 135 -0.99 2.28 13.25
CA ARG A 135 -1.07 1.90 14.66
C ARG A 135 -0.75 0.43 14.89
N VAL A 136 -1.22 -0.47 14.01
CA VAL A 136 -0.85 -1.89 14.10
C VAL A 136 0.66 -2.06 13.94
N ALA A 137 1.27 -1.38 12.97
CA ALA A 137 2.70 -1.45 12.74
C ALA A 137 3.53 -0.87 13.89
N GLU A 138 3.18 0.32 14.37
CA GLU A 138 3.88 0.99 15.48
C GLU A 138 3.84 0.11 16.74
N VAL A 139 2.65 -0.38 17.10
CA VAL A 139 2.45 -1.17 18.32
C VAL A 139 3.20 -2.49 18.25
N ALA A 140 3.11 -3.20 17.12
CA ALA A 140 3.78 -4.48 16.96
C ALA A 140 5.31 -4.34 16.85
N ALA A 141 5.81 -3.32 16.14
CA ALA A 141 7.24 -3.03 16.09
C ALA A 141 7.76 -2.68 17.49
N ARG A 142 7.06 -1.79 18.21
CA ARG A 142 7.45 -1.38 19.55
C ARG A 142 7.45 -2.55 20.53
N PHE A 143 6.39 -3.36 20.60
CA PHE A 143 6.36 -4.51 21.49
C PHE A 143 7.41 -5.56 21.13
N SER A 144 7.66 -5.77 19.83
CA SER A 144 8.71 -6.70 19.40
C SER A 144 10.11 -6.20 19.80
N LEU A 145 10.36 -4.89 19.68
CA LEU A 145 11.61 -4.24 20.10
C LEU A 145 11.79 -4.24 21.62
N ASP A 146 10.74 -3.91 22.38
CA ASP A 146 10.75 -3.93 23.85
C ASP A 146 10.99 -5.35 24.41
N GLY A 147 10.59 -6.39 23.65
CA GLY A 147 10.85 -7.79 23.98
C GLY A 147 12.27 -8.30 23.66
N MET A 148 13.08 -7.55 22.90
CA MET A 148 14.42 -7.99 22.47
C MET A 148 15.38 -8.31 23.62
N PRO A 149 15.48 -7.47 24.69
CA PRO A 149 16.36 -7.77 25.81
C PRO A 149 15.98 -9.08 26.51
N GLY A 150 14.69 -9.38 26.61
CA GLY A 150 14.20 -10.63 27.18
C GLY A 150 14.63 -11.85 26.35
N LYS A 151 14.48 -11.79 25.02
CA LYS A 151 14.98 -12.83 24.12
C LYS A 151 16.50 -12.98 24.21
N GLN A 152 17.25 -11.87 24.30
CA GLN A 152 18.71 -11.90 24.45
C GLN A 152 19.14 -12.55 25.77
N MET A 153 18.49 -12.18 26.88
CA MET A 153 18.73 -12.79 28.19
C MET A 153 18.40 -14.29 28.20
N SER A 154 17.35 -14.71 27.49
CA SER A 154 17.03 -16.14 27.32
C SER A 154 18.14 -16.90 26.60
N ILE A 155 18.72 -16.33 25.53
CA ILE A 155 19.87 -16.94 24.83
C ILE A 155 21.08 -17.04 25.77
N ASP A 156 21.33 -16.00 26.56
CA ASP A 156 22.45 -15.98 27.51
C ASP A 156 22.25 -16.99 28.65
N ALA A 157 21.01 -17.17 29.11
CA ALA A 157 20.64 -18.16 30.11
C ALA A 157 20.81 -19.59 29.56
N ASP A 158 20.34 -19.86 28.34
CA ASP A 158 20.49 -21.16 27.68
C ASP A 158 21.96 -21.54 27.49
N LEU A 159 22.81 -20.58 27.09
CA LEU A 159 24.25 -20.78 26.93
C LEU A 159 24.92 -21.08 28.28
N LYS A 160 24.56 -20.33 29.34
CA LYS A 160 25.09 -20.57 30.70
C LYS A 160 24.62 -21.90 31.28
N ALA A 161 23.40 -22.33 30.95
CA ALA A 161 22.84 -23.62 31.37
C ALA A 161 23.38 -24.80 30.56
N GLY A 162 24.17 -24.56 29.50
CA GLY A 162 24.69 -25.60 28.62
C GLY A 162 23.63 -26.24 27.71
N ILE A 163 22.46 -25.61 27.55
CA ILE A 163 21.38 -26.07 26.66
C ILE A 163 21.79 -25.84 25.19
N ILE A 164 22.54 -24.77 24.92
CA ILE A 164 23.09 -24.43 23.61
C ILE A 164 24.59 -24.17 23.71
N ASP A 165 25.30 -24.35 22.60
CA ASP A 165 26.72 -24.02 22.47
C ASP A 165 26.96 -22.56 22.03
N ALA A 166 28.22 -22.15 21.99
CA ALA A 166 28.61 -20.78 21.64
C ALA A 166 28.24 -20.42 20.18
N ASP A 167 28.31 -21.39 19.27
CA ASP A 167 28.01 -21.17 17.85
C ASP A 167 26.49 -20.99 17.63
N ALA A 168 25.66 -21.82 18.26
CA ALA A 168 24.21 -21.67 18.24
C ALA A 168 23.76 -20.37 18.93
N ALA A 169 24.40 -19.98 20.04
CA ALA A 169 24.13 -18.70 20.68
C ALA A 169 24.47 -17.51 19.76
N ARG A 170 25.58 -17.60 19.02
CA ARG A 170 25.97 -16.58 18.02
C ARG A 170 24.97 -16.48 16.88
N GLU A 171 24.50 -17.62 16.35
CA GLU A 171 23.49 -17.65 15.29
C GLU A 171 22.16 -17.04 15.76
N ARG A 172 21.66 -17.45 16.93
CA ARG A 172 20.41 -16.90 17.51
C ARG A 172 20.51 -15.40 17.76
N ARG A 173 21.65 -14.89 18.23
CA ARG A 173 21.88 -13.45 18.40
C ARG A 173 21.89 -12.71 17.06
N SER A 174 22.48 -13.28 16.00
CA SER A 174 22.44 -12.68 14.66
C SER A 174 21.02 -12.61 14.11
N VAL A 175 20.20 -13.63 14.34
CA VAL A 175 18.78 -13.62 13.98
C VAL A 175 18.03 -12.52 14.74
N LEU A 176 18.27 -12.41 16.05
CA LEU A 176 17.67 -11.38 16.91
C LEU A 176 18.03 -9.96 16.46
N GLU A 177 19.30 -9.74 16.09
CA GLU A 177 19.78 -8.46 15.57
C GLU A 177 19.07 -8.07 14.27
N ARG A 178 18.92 -9.01 13.33
CA ARG A 178 18.19 -8.77 12.08
C ARG A 178 16.71 -8.50 12.32
N GLU A 179 16.10 -9.19 13.29
CA GLU A 179 14.71 -8.95 13.70
C GLU A 179 14.54 -7.52 14.26
N SER A 180 15.47 -7.07 15.11
CA SER A 180 15.50 -5.71 15.64
C SER A 180 15.65 -4.66 14.54
N GLN A 181 16.60 -4.84 13.63
CA GLN A 181 16.79 -3.92 12.51
C GLN A 181 15.57 -3.85 11.59
N LEU A 182 14.90 -5.00 11.35
CA LEU A 182 13.71 -5.08 10.53
C LEU A 182 12.55 -4.30 11.15
N TYR A 183 12.21 -4.56 12.43
CA TYR A 183 11.13 -3.84 13.11
C TYR A 183 11.42 -2.34 13.24
N GLY A 184 12.67 -1.95 13.49
CA GLY A 184 13.07 -0.54 13.51
C GLY A 184 12.92 0.15 12.16
N SER A 185 13.34 -0.52 11.07
CA SER A 185 13.18 0.00 9.70
C SER A 185 11.71 0.08 9.28
N PHE A 186 10.88 -0.87 9.75
CA PHE A 186 9.46 -0.94 9.47
C PHE A 186 8.69 0.24 10.11
N ASP A 187 8.95 0.55 11.39
CA ASP A 187 8.37 1.71 12.07
C ASP A 187 8.68 3.03 11.31
N GLY A 188 9.93 3.18 10.87
CA GLY A 188 10.35 4.31 10.04
C GLY A 188 9.59 4.40 8.71
N ALA A 189 9.49 3.30 7.96
CA ALA A 189 8.79 3.26 6.68
C ALA A 189 7.28 3.57 6.82
N MET A 190 6.64 3.13 7.91
CA MET A 190 5.22 3.38 8.16
C MET A 190 4.92 4.85 8.48
N LYS A 191 5.82 5.53 9.20
CA LYS A 191 5.72 7.00 9.39
C LYS A 191 5.81 7.76 8.06
N PHE A 192 6.60 7.27 7.11
CA PHE A 192 6.69 7.84 5.77
C PHE A 192 5.38 7.64 4.97
N ILE A 193 4.80 6.44 5.00
CA ILE A 193 3.51 6.15 4.35
C ILE A 193 2.38 7.05 4.89
N LYS A 194 2.37 7.31 6.20
CA LYS A 194 1.44 8.26 6.80
C LYS A 194 1.60 9.68 6.23
N GLY A 195 2.84 10.15 6.11
CA GLY A 195 3.14 11.46 5.53
C GLY A 195 2.64 11.57 4.09
N ASP A 196 2.83 10.51 3.30
CA ASP A 196 2.32 10.42 1.94
C ASP A 196 0.79 10.46 1.86
N ALA A 197 0.07 9.74 2.74
CA ALA A 197 -1.39 9.79 2.75
C ALA A 197 -1.94 11.20 3.08
N ILE A 198 -1.27 11.94 3.97
CA ILE A 198 -1.60 13.35 4.25
C ILE A 198 -1.33 14.20 3.01
N ALA A 199 -0.18 14.02 2.36
CA ALA A 199 0.15 14.72 1.12
C ALA A 199 -0.87 14.45 0.01
N GLY A 200 -1.34 13.21 -0.14
CA GLY A 200 -2.37 12.83 -1.11
C GLY A 200 -3.69 13.59 -0.89
N ILE A 201 -4.14 13.75 0.35
CA ILE A 201 -5.33 14.57 0.66
C ILE A 201 -5.09 16.03 0.27
N ILE A 202 -3.91 16.58 0.58
CA ILE A 202 -3.58 17.97 0.22
C ILE A 202 -3.58 18.14 -1.30
N ILE A 203 -3.00 17.19 -2.04
CA ILE A 203 -2.97 17.19 -3.51
C ILE A 203 -4.39 17.21 -4.08
N ILE A 204 -5.30 16.39 -3.54
CA ILE A 204 -6.72 16.39 -3.94
C ILE A 204 -7.34 17.78 -3.79
N PHE A 205 -7.15 18.45 -2.64
CA PHE A 205 -7.67 19.80 -2.43
C PHE A 205 -7.05 20.83 -3.37
N VAL A 206 -5.74 20.74 -3.60
CA VAL A 206 -5.02 21.63 -4.51
C VAL A 206 -5.49 21.44 -5.96
N ASN A 207 -5.67 20.20 -6.41
CA ASN A 207 -6.16 19.89 -7.75
C ASN A 207 -7.60 20.35 -7.94
N PHE A 208 -8.46 20.16 -6.94
CA PHE A 208 -9.84 20.61 -7.00
C PHE A 208 -9.95 22.14 -7.07
N ILE A 209 -9.42 22.84 -6.07
CA ILE A 209 -9.57 24.31 -5.95
C ILE A 209 -8.71 25.04 -6.99
N GLY A 210 -7.45 24.63 -7.12
CA GLY A 210 -6.51 25.17 -8.08
C GLY A 210 -6.97 24.90 -9.50
N GLY A 211 -7.48 23.70 -9.76
CA GLY A 211 -8.00 23.31 -11.07
C GLY A 211 -9.17 24.16 -11.53
N ILE A 212 -10.19 24.35 -10.69
CA ILE A 212 -11.32 25.23 -11.01
C ILE A 212 -10.83 26.66 -11.30
N SER A 213 -9.92 27.17 -10.47
CA SER A 213 -9.37 28.53 -10.62
C SER A 213 -8.59 28.69 -11.94
N VAL A 214 -7.75 27.71 -12.29
CA VAL A 214 -6.97 27.71 -13.54
C VAL A 214 -7.87 27.46 -14.75
N GLY A 215 -8.87 26.58 -14.65
CA GLY A 215 -9.87 26.33 -15.69
C GLY A 215 -10.62 27.60 -16.08
N MET A 216 -11.05 28.39 -15.10
CA MET A 216 -11.76 29.65 -15.36
C MET A 216 -10.83 30.74 -15.90
N THR A 217 -9.62 30.87 -15.36
CA THR A 217 -8.71 31.99 -15.69
C THR A 217 -7.88 31.77 -16.95
N ARG A 218 -7.36 30.55 -17.16
CA ARG A 218 -6.50 30.21 -18.31
C ARG A 218 -7.26 29.57 -19.45
N HIS A 219 -8.17 28.64 -19.16
CA HIS A 219 -8.89 27.88 -20.18
C HIS A 219 -10.23 28.52 -20.58
N GLY A 220 -10.59 29.65 -19.97
CA GLY A 220 -11.81 30.39 -20.28
C GLY A 220 -13.10 29.59 -20.05
N MET A 221 -13.04 28.54 -19.21
CA MET A 221 -14.19 27.69 -18.90
C MET A 221 -15.18 28.46 -18.02
N ASP A 222 -16.47 28.23 -18.23
CA ASP A 222 -17.48 28.65 -17.26
C ASP A 222 -17.37 27.78 -15.99
N LEU A 223 -17.92 28.29 -14.88
CA LEU A 223 -17.81 27.63 -13.58
C LEU A 223 -18.36 26.18 -13.61
N SER A 224 -19.44 25.93 -14.37
CA SER A 224 -20.05 24.60 -14.46
C SER A 224 -19.12 23.60 -15.15
N SER A 225 -18.56 23.97 -16.31
CA SER A 225 -17.63 23.11 -17.05
C SER A 225 -16.33 22.89 -16.30
N ALA A 226 -15.80 23.93 -15.64
CA ALA A 226 -14.62 23.82 -14.79
C ALA A 226 -14.87 22.87 -13.60
N LEU A 227 -16.01 23.00 -12.92
CA LEU A 227 -16.40 22.08 -11.86
C LEU A 227 -16.50 20.66 -12.37
N SER A 228 -17.20 20.41 -13.48
CA SER A 228 -17.35 19.06 -14.03
C SER A 228 -16.00 18.42 -14.36
N THR A 229 -15.15 19.12 -15.11
CA THR A 229 -13.87 18.60 -15.59
C THR A 229 -12.90 18.36 -14.44
N TYR A 230 -12.65 19.37 -13.61
CA TYR A 230 -11.65 19.26 -12.54
C TYR A 230 -12.11 18.41 -11.37
N THR A 231 -13.43 18.31 -11.12
CA THR A 231 -13.94 17.30 -10.16
C THR A 231 -13.67 15.90 -10.68
N MET A 232 -13.96 15.63 -11.96
CA MET A 232 -13.73 14.31 -12.57
C MET A 232 -12.27 13.90 -12.53
N LEU A 233 -11.37 14.77 -12.97
CA LEU A 233 -9.94 14.50 -12.96
C LEU A 233 -9.37 14.35 -11.55
N THR A 234 -9.81 15.19 -10.60
CA THR A 234 -9.33 15.11 -9.21
C THR A 234 -9.80 13.82 -8.52
N ILE A 235 -11.07 13.43 -8.75
CA ILE A 235 -11.60 12.18 -8.21
C ILE A 235 -10.86 10.99 -8.82
N GLY A 236 -10.66 10.98 -10.15
CA GLY A 236 -9.91 9.94 -10.84
C GLY A 236 -8.49 9.79 -10.32
N ASP A 237 -7.73 10.89 -10.21
CA ASP A 237 -6.36 10.90 -9.71
C ASP A 237 -6.28 10.39 -8.27
N GLY A 238 -7.17 10.87 -7.41
CA GLY A 238 -7.26 10.42 -6.03
C GLY A 238 -7.53 8.92 -5.91
N LEU A 239 -8.49 8.38 -6.68
CA LEU A 239 -8.83 6.96 -6.64
C LEU A 239 -7.71 6.07 -7.17
N VAL A 240 -7.08 6.47 -8.27
CA VAL A 240 -5.94 5.76 -8.86
C VAL A 240 -4.78 5.67 -7.87
N ALA A 241 -4.50 6.75 -7.13
CA ALA A 241 -3.47 6.74 -6.10
C ALA A 241 -3.85 5.89 -4.86
N GLN A 242 -5.15 5.76 -4.56
CA GLN A 242 -5.64 5.05 -3.37
C GLN A 242 -5.54 3.52 -3.50
N ILE A 243 -5.77 2.94 -4.68
CA ILE A 243 -5.73 1.47 -4.86
C ILE A 243 -4.35 0.88 -4.48
N PRO A 244 -3.22 1.37 -5.01
CA PRO A 244 -1.90 0.93 -4.60
C PRO A 244 -1.64 1.15 -3.10
N ALA A 245 -2.11 2.28 -2.56
CA ALA A 245 -1.93 2.61 -1.14
C ALA A 245 -2.65 1.62 -0.22
N LEU A 246 -3.89 1.25 -0.56
CA LEU A 246 -4.67 0.24 0.14
C LEU A 246 -3.95 -1.11 0.14
N LEU A 247 -3.55 -1.59 -1.03
CA LEU A 247 -2.88 -2.88 -1.17
C LEU A 247 -1.59 -2.94 -0.36
N ILE A 248 -0.77 -1.89 -0.43
CA ILE A 248 0.49 -1.79 0.32
C ILE A 248 0.22 -1.73 1.84
N ALA A 249 -0.75 -0.95 2.29
CA ALA A 249 -1.10 -0.83 3.71
C ALA A 249 -1.58 -2.17 4.29
N ILE A 250 -2.44 -2.89 3.57
CA ILE A 250 -2.90 -4.22 3.97
C ILE A 250 -1.72 -5.21 3.99
N SER A 251 -0.83 -5.17 2.99
CA SER A 251 0.38 -6.00 2.94
C SER A 251 1.25 -5.80 4.18
N ALA A 252 1.45 -4.53 4.57
CA ALA A 252 2.21 -4.17 5.75
C ALA A 252 1.54 -4.72 7.02
N GLY A 253 0.21 -4.57 7.13
CA GLY A 253 -0.57 -5.14 8.22
C GLY A 253 -0.42 -6.66 8.34
N PHE A 254 -0.49 -7.39 7.22
CA PHE A 254 -0.31 -8.86 7.22
C PHE A 254 1.09 -9.31 7.61
N ILE A 255 2.13 -8.59 7.17
CA ILE A 255 3.51 -8.95 7.51
C ILE A 255 3.77 -8.75 9.01
N VAL A 256 3.25 -7.67 9.58
CA VAL A 256 3.46 -7.33 10.99
C VAL A 256 2.66 -8.21 11.94
N THR A 257 1.42 -8.56 11.57
CA THR A 257 0.53 -9.38 12.41
C THR A 257 0.86 -10.87 12.35
N ARG A 258 1.79 -11.27 11.48
CA ARG A 258 2.25 -12.65 11.39
C ARG A 258 3.05 -13.04 12.62
N VAL A 259 2.64 -14.13 13.26
CA VAL A 259 3.33 -14.69 14.42
C VAL A 259 4.54 -15.49 13.94
N ASN A 260 5.71 -15.22 14.51
CA ASN A 260 6.92 -16.00 14.25
C ASN A 260 6.74 -17.42 14.80
N GLY A 261 6.73 -18.44 13.93
CA GLY A 261 6.69 -19.85 14.36
C GLY A 261 5.91 -20.79 13.45
N ASP A 262 4.98 -20.26 12.64
CA ASP A 262 4.23 -21.08 11.69
C ASP A 262 5.03 -21.28 10.39
N SER A 263 5.20 -22.54 9.98
CA SER A 263 5.89 -22.92 8.73
C SER A 263 4.99 -22.93 7.50
N ASP A 264 3.68 -22.76 7.69
CA ASP A 264 2.68 -22.71 6.63
C ASP A 264 2.31 -21.27 6.27
N ASN A 265 1.86 -21.06 5.04
CA ASN A 265 1.38 -19.75 4.61
C ASN A 265 0.13 -19.32 5.40
N MET A 266 -0.03 -18.01 5.58
CA MET A 266 -1.12 -17.42 6.40
C MET A 266 -2.51 -17.85 5.92
N GLY A 267 -2.71 -17.96 4.60
CA GLY A 267 -3.99 -18.36 4.03
C GLY A 267 -4.40 -19.77 4.45
N ARG A 268 -3.45 -20.71 4.45
CA ARG A 268 -3.67 -22.08 4.91
C ARG A 268 -3.96 -22.13 6.40
N ASN A 269 -3.27 -21.33 7.23
CA ASN A 269 -3.53 -21.30 8.67
C ASN A 269 -4.92 -20.75 8.98
N ILE A 270 -5.31 -19.64 8.34
CA ILE A 270 -6.66 -19.07 8.49
C ILE A 270 -7.73 -20.09 8.09
N MET A 271 -7.57 -20.71 6.92
CA MET A 271 -8.54 -21.68 6.41
C MET A 271 -8.62 -22.91 7.30
N THR A 272 -7.47 -23.43 7.73
CA THR A 272 -7.43 -24.57 8.64
C THR A 272 -8.09 -24.20 9.95
N GLN A 273 -7.73 -23.10 10.61
CA GLN A 273 -8.29 -22.70 11.91
C GLN A 273 -9.80 -22.43 11.86
N LEU A 274 -10.29 -21.76 10.81
CA LEU A 274 -11.72 -21.48 10.66
C LEU A 274 -12.53 -22.75 10.37
N LEU A 275 -11.99 -23.66 9.56
CA LEU A 275 -12.70 -24.87 9.15
C LEU A 275 -12.46 -26.09 10.05
N ASN A 276 -11.50 -26.04 10.99
CA ASN A 276 -11.15 -27.20 11.83
C ASN A 276 -12.21 -27.54 12.88
N ASN A 277 -13.24 -26.70 13.04
CA ASN A 277 -14.28 -26.91 14.04
C ASN A 277 -15.64 -27.20 13.38
N PRO A 278 -15.98 -28.48 13.15
CA PRO A 278 -17.25 -28.88 12.53
C PRO A 278 -18.48 -28.35 13.26
N PHE A 279 -18.43 -28.20 14.58
CA PHE A 279 -19.54 -27.67 15.37
C PHE A 279 -19.82 -26.20 15.02
N VAL A 280 -18.78 -25.37 14.95
CA VAL A 280 -18.91 -23.96 14.55
C VAL A 280 -19.48 -23.86 13.13
N LEU A 281 -19.00 -24.68 12.20
CA LEU A 281 -19.50 -24.69 10.81
C LEU A 281 -20.99 -25.05 10.72
N VAL A 282 -21.44 -26.06 11.48
CA VAL A 282 -22.86 -26.45 11.52
C VAL A 282 -23.73 -25.33 12.10
N VAL A 283 -23.30 -24.70 13.19
CA VAL A 283 -24.04 -23.58 13.80
C VAL A 283 -24.11 -22.39 12.84
N THR A 284 -23.00 -22.04 12.17
CA THR A 284 -22.99 -20.99 11.14
C THR A 284 -23.94 -21.31 9.99
N ALA A 285 -23.93 -22.53 9.47
CA ALA A 285 -24.83 -22.96 8.39
C ALA A 285 -26.31 -22.83 8.78
N ILE A 286 -26.68 -23.27 9.98
CA ILE A 286 -28.06 -23.13 10.51
C ILE A 286 -28.45 -21.66 10.62
N LEU A 287 -27.57 -20.81 11.18
CA LEU A 287 -27.83 -19.38 11.31
C LEU A 287 -28.00 -18.71 9.95
N THR A 288 -27.14 -19.00 8.97
CA THR A 288 -27.24 -18.44 7.62
C THR A 288 -28.54 -18.85 6.92
N ILE A 289 -28.94 -20.13 7.00
CA ILE A 289 -30.22 -20.60 6.46
C ILE A 289 -31.39 -19.89 7.15
N SER A 290 -31.34 -19.74 8.48
CA SER A 290 -32.40 -19.04 9.22
C SER A 290 -32.51 -17.56 8.83
N MET A 291 -31.39 -16.88 8.58
CA MET A 291 -31.39 -15.49 8.09
C MET A 291 -31.98 -15.40 6.68
N GLY A 292 -31.71 -16.37 5.80
CA GLY A 292 -32.33 -16.42 4.46
C GLY A 292 -33.85 -16.57 4.49
N THR A 293 -34.41 -17.12 5.58
CA THR A 293 -35.89 -17.21 5.75
C THR A 293 -36.54 -15.92 6.25
N LEU A 294 -35.75 -14.88 6.61
CA LEU A 294 -36.29 -13.60 7.06
C LEU A 294 -36.83 -12.78 5.88
N PRO A 295 -38.01 -12.12 6.03
CA PRO A 295 -38.57 -11.28 4.97
C PRO A 295 -37.61 -10.16 4.57
N GLY A 296 -37.31 -10.07 3.27
CA GLY A 296 -36.41 -9.06 2.71
C GLY A 296 -34.95 -9.50 2.53
N PHE A 297 -34.57 -10.72 2.98
CA PHE A 297 -33.28 -11.32 2.65
C PHE A 297 -33.41 -12.22 1.41
N PRO A 298 -32.49 -12.14 0.44
CA PRO A 298 -32.45 -13.09 -0.67
C PRO A 298 -32.01 -14.47 -0.18
N LEU A 299 -32.71 -15.52 -0.62
CA LEU A 299 -32.31 -16.93 -0.45
C LEU A 299 -31.22 -17.34 -1.43
#